data_AF-A0A075AUM0-F1
#
_entry.id   AF-A0A075AUM0-F1
#
_cell.length_a   1.000
_cell.length_b   1.000
_cell.length_c   1.000
_cell.angle_alpha   90.00
_cell.angle_beta   90.00
_cell.angle_gamma   90.00
#
_symmetry.space_group_name_H-M   'P 1'
#
loop_
_entity.id
_entity.type
_entity.pdbx_description
1 polymer ?
#
loop_
_entity_poly.entity_id
_entity_poly.type
_entity_poly.pdbx_seq_one_letter_code
_entity_poly.pdbx_strand_id
1 'polypeptide(L)'
;MKWFALIILTLGVAFVQIPSSPKKQETKVVDMDYDHYRTTIIGLVSILLACFSSGFAGVYFERIIKSKASNLWLGVFSLGFSFAGMLMNDGSQISKLGFFHGYNSTTWLAAGGLIVALVMKYADNILKSFAAALSIIISMIVSAILWDFRPSLLFLIGTFFVLFSIYLYGIPEKK
;
A
#
# COMPACT_ATOMS: atom_id res chain seq x y z
N MET A 1 9.67 -10.05 -22.06
CA MET A 1 8.45 -10.63 -21.42
C MET A 1 8.03 -9.94 -20.12
N LYS A 2 8.96 -9.27 -19.42
CA LYS A 2 8.72 -8.70 -18.08
C LYS A 2 7.62 -7.63 -18.02
N TRP A 3 7.48 -6.78 -19.03
CA TRP A 3 6.40 -5.78 -19.11
C TRP A 3 5.00 -6.41 -19.15
N PHE A 4 4.85 -7.52 -19.87
CA PHE A 4 3.59 -8.25 -19.91
C PHE A 4 3.26 -8.88 -18.55
N ALA A 5 4.27 -9.40 -17.83
CA ALA A 5 4.10 -9.86 -16.45
C ALA A 5 3.54 -8.75 -15.56
N LEU A 6 4.07 -7.53 -15.64
CA LEU A 6 3.63 -6.39 -14.81
C LEU A 6 2.16 -6.00 -15.06
N ILE A 7 1.70 -6.07 -16.31
CA ILE A 7 0.29 -5.82 -16.65
C ILE A 7 -0.59 -6.90 -16.02
N ILE A 8 -0.21 -8.17 -16.16
CA ILE A 8 -0.94 -9.29 -15.55
C ILE A 8 -0.96 -9.17 -14.03
N LEU A 9 0.14 -8.75 -13.41
CA LEU A 9 0.22 -8.53 -11.95
C LEU A 9 -0.82 -7.50 -11.51
N THR A 10 -0.88 -6.37 -12.24
CA THR A 10 -1.81 -5.27 -11.92
C THR A 10 -3.27 -5.73 -12.01
N LEU A 11 -3.62 -6.48 -13.07
CA LEU A 11 -4.96 -7.05 -13.22
C LEU A 11 -5.29 -8.08 -12.13
N GLY A 12 -4.33 -8.97 -11.81
CA GLY A 12 -4.50 -9.97 -10.76
C GLY A 12 -4.73 -9.34 -9.39
N VAL A 13 -3.93 -8.33 -9.04
CA VAL A 13 -4.09 -7.58 -7.79
C VAL A 13 -5.42 -6.83 -7.75
N ALA A 14 -5.85 -6.22 -8.86
CA ALA A 14 -7.16 -5.57 -8.93
C ALA A 14 -8.30 -6.55 -8.64
N PHE A 15 -8.25 -7.77 -9.20
CA PHE A 15 -9.27 -8.80 -8.94
C PHE A 15 -9.24 -9.33 -7.50
N VAL A 16 -8.05 -9.50 -6.92
CA VAL A 16 -7.88 -9.93 -5.52
C VAL A 16 -8.44 -8.88 -4.54
N GLN A 17 -8.37 -7.59 -4.87
CA GLN A 17 -8.80 -6.52 -3.98
C GLN A 17 -10.30 -6.17 -4.07
N ILE A 18 -11.07 -6.77 -5.00
CA ILE A 18 -12.50 -6.49 -5.10
C ILE A 18 -13.21 -7.06 -3.86
N PRO A 19 -13.85 -6.20 -3.03
CA PRO A 19 -14.51 -6.66 -1.82
C PRO A 19 -15.70 -7.55 -2.19
N SER A 20 -15.79 -8.71 -1.54
CA SER A 20 -16.83 -9.72 -1.81
C SER A 20 -18.11 -9.51 -0.98
N SER A 21 -18.16 -8.46 -0.15
CA SER A 21 -19.34 -8.10 0.62
C SER A 21 -19.74 -6.66 0.31
N PRO A 22 -21.01 -6.40 -0.08
CA PRO A 22 -21.52 -5.05 -0.13
C PRO A 22 -21.53 -4.50 1.30
N LYS A 23 -20.66 -3.54 1.60
CA LYS A 23 -20.81 -2.75 2.83
C LYS A 23 -22.16 -2.04 2.73
N LYS A 24 -23.09 -2.36 3.65
CA LYS A 24 -24.24 -1.50 3.95
C LYS A 24 -23.68 -0.17 4.44
N GLN A 25 -23.45 0.76 3.52
CA GLN A 25 -23.18 2.15 3.85
C GLN A 25 -24.53 2.76 4.22
N GLU A 26 -24.71 3.11 5.50
CA GLU A 26 -25.78 4.02 5.90
C GLU A 26 -25.52 5.37 5.22
N THR A 27 -26.18 5.57 4.08
CA THR A 27 -26.17 6.84 3.36
C THR A 27 -26.88 7.87 4.22
N LYS A 28 -26.12 8.77 4.85
CA LYS A 28 -26.67 10.06 5.28
C LYS A 28 -27.17 10.76 4.00
N VAL A 29 -28.48 10.97 3.93
CA VAL A 29 -29.16 11.67 2.83
C VAL A 29 -28.72 13.14 2.89
N VAL A 30 -27.71 13.49 2.11
CA VAL A 30 -27.30 14.89 1.88
C VAL A 30 -27.23 15.07 0.36
N ASP A 31 -28.13 15.90 -0.15
CA ASP A 31 -28.24 16.47 -1.50
C ASP A 31 -27.56 15.69 -2.65
N MET A 32 -28.36 14.79 -3.23
CA MET A 32 -27.98 13.69 -4.08
C MET A 32 -28.00 14.07 -5.57
N ASP A 33 -26.96 14.74 -6.10
CA ASP A 33 -26.48 14.55 -7.50
C ASP A 33 -25.15 15.26 -7.77
N TYR A 34 -25.06 16.56 -7.45
CA TYR A 34 -23.88 17.39 -7.76
C TYR A 34 -22.67 17.09 -6.85
N ASP A 35 -22.90 16.85 -5.56
CA ASP A 35 -21.82 16.58 -4.61
C ASP A 35 -21.21 15.18 -4.80
N HIS A 36 -21.99 14.21 -5.30
CA HIS A 36 -21.49 12.86 -5.56
C HIS A 36 -20.51 12.83 -6.74
N TYR A 37 -20.84 13.52 -7.84
CA TYR A 37 -19.95 13.62 -9.00
C TYR A 37 -18.66 14.40 -8.67
N ARG A 38 -18.78 15.52 -7.94
CA ARG A 38 -17.62 16.29 -7.47
C ARG A 38 -16.70 15.46 -6.58
N THR A 39 -17.26 14.78 -5.59
CA THR A 39 -16.47 13.96 -4.64
C THR A 39 -15.79 12.79 -5.35
N THR A 40 -16.46 12.18 -6.34
CA THR A 40 -15.90 11.06 -7.13
C THR A 40 -14.74 11.53 -8.01
N ILE A 41 -14.88 12.66 -8.71
CA ILE A 41 -13.79 13.21 -9.52
C ILE A 41 -12.61 13.61 -8.66
N ILE A 42 -12.85 14.30 -7.54
CA ILE A 42 -11.79 14.69 -6.61
C ILE A 42 -11.06 13.43 -6.11
N GLY A 43 -11.81 12.40 -5.70
CA GLY A 43 -11.23 11.12 -5.30
C GLY A 43 -10.40 10.45 -6.39
N LEU A 44 -10.88 10.42 -7.64
CA LEU A 44 -10.15 9.85 -8.77
C LEU A 44 -8.85 10.62 -9.04
N VAL A 45 -8.90 11.95 -9.08
CA VAL A 45 -7.72 12.80 -9.28
C VAL A 45 -6.72 12.62 -8.14
N SER A 46 -7.20 12.57 -6.89
CA SER A 46 -6.34 12.33 -5.72
C SER A 46 -5.64 10.98 -5.79
N ILE A 47 -6.34 9.90 -6.19
CA ILE A 47 -5.73 8.57 -6.33
C ILE A 47 -4.69 8.57 -7.45
N LEU A 48 -4.96 9.19 -8.59
CA LEU A 48 -3.99 9.29 -9.69
C LEU A 48 -2.72 10.01 -9.23
N LEU A 49 -2.86 11.18 -8.60
CA LEU A 49 -1.72 11.94 -8.06
C LEU A 49 -0.95 11.13 -6.99
N ALA A 50 -1.66 10.44 -6.11
CA ALA A 50 -1.05 9.57 -5.11
C ALA A 50 -0.28 8.39 -5.75
N CYS A 51 -0.82 7.77 -6.81
CA CYS A 51 -0.16 6.69 -7.54
C CYS A 51 1.14 7.15 -8.20
N PHE A 52 1.13 8.30 -8.90
CA PHE A 52 2.33 8.87 -9.50
C PHE A 52 3.37 9.25 -8.43
N SER A 53 2.94 9.90 -7.35
CA SER A 53 3.81 10.29 -6.23
C SER A 53 4.44 9.06 -5.57
N SER A 54 3.64 8.02 -5.29
CA SER A 54 4.09 6.77 -4.68
C SER A 54 5.11 6.02 -5.55
N GLY A 55 4.83 5.90 -6.85
CA GLY A 55 5.76 5.26 -7.80
C GLY A 55 7.10 6.00 -7.90
N PHE A 56 7.06 7.33 -8.05
CA PHE A 56 8.26 8.16 -8.11
C PHE A 56 9.07 8.12 -6.81
N ALA A 57 8.41 8.31 -5.67
CA ALA A 57 9.04 8.29 -4.35
C ALA A 57 9.71 6.94 -4.07
N GLY A 58 9.07 5.83 -4.44
CA GLY A 58 9.63 4.48 -4.28
C GLY A 58 10.94 4.28 -5.04
N VAL A 59 10.98 4.67 -6.32
CA VAL A 59 12.19 4.55 -7.17
C VAL A 59 13.28 5.53 -6.73
N TYR A 60 12.91 6.75 -6.34
CA TYR A 60 13.86 7.73 -5.82
C TYR A 60 14.50 7.29 -4.50
N PHE A 61 13.68 6.74 -3.58
CA PHE A 61 14.14 6.18 -2.32
C PHE A 61 15.08 4.99 -2.54
N GLU A 62 14.74 4.08 -3.46
CA GLU A 62 15.61 2.98 -3.87
C GLU A 62 16.97 3.50 -4.37
N ARG A 63 16.95 4.51 -5.26
CA ARG A 63 18.16 5.13 -5.80
C ARG A 63 19.05 5.73 -4.70
N ILE A 64 18.46 6.37 -3.70
CA ILE A 64 19.21 6.95 -2.57
C ILE A 64 19.82 5.85 -1.71
N ILE A 65 19.05 4.83 -1.31
CA ILE A 65 19.56 3.75 -0.44
C ILE A 65 20.66 2.93 -1.12
N LYS A 66 20.54 2.70 -2.44
CA LYS A 66 21.54 1.95 -3.21
C LYS A 66 22.76 2.80 -3.60
N SER A 67 22.68 4.13 -3.47
CA SER A 67 23.82 5.01 -3.66
C SER A 67 24.77 4.96 -2.46
N LYS A 68 26.08 5.15 -2.67
CA LYS A 68 27.09 5.22 -1.59
C LYS A 68 27.01 6.51 -0.76
N ALA A 69 26.19 7.49 -1.17
CA ALA A 69 25.99 8.73 -0.43
C ALA A 69 24.91 8.53 0.65
N SER A 70 25.35 8.28 1.89
CA SER A 70 24.47 8.19 3.05
C SER A 70 23.88 9.57 3.39
N ASN A 71 22.68 9.87 2.89
CA ASN A 71 21.96 11.10 3.23
C ASN A 71 21.07 10.88 4.46
N LEU A 72 21.68 10.81 5.66
CA LEU A 72 20.96 10.75 6.95
C LEU A 72 19.92 11.88 7.08
N TRP A 73 20.18 13.01 6.43
CA TRP A 73 19.31 14.18 6.35
C TRP A 73 17.90 13.89 5.84
N LEU A 74 17.71 12.93 4.91
CA LEU A 74 16.38 12.59 4.41
C LEU A 74 15.46 12.05 5.52
N GLY A 75 16.03 11.27 6.44
CA GLY A 75 15.32 10.76 7.61
C GLY A 75 14.89 11.90 8.54
N VAL A 76 15.77 12.87 8.77
CA VAL A 76 15.48 14.05 9.61
C VAL A 76 14.37 14.92 9.00
N PHE A 77 14.42 15.17 7.69
CA PHE A 77 13.36 15.91 7.00
C PHE A 77 12.02 15.18 7.06
N SER A 78 11.99 13.86 6.81
CA SER A 78 10.74 13.08 6.90
C SER A 78 10.15 13.05 8.31
N LEU A 79 10.99 12.98 9.35
CA LEU A 79 10.54 13.13 10.74
C LEU A 79 9.96 14.52 11.00
N GLY A 80 10.61 15.59 10.51
CA GLY A 80 10.12 16.96 10.64
C GLY A 80 8.75 17.16 9.99
N PHE A 81 8.56 16.67 8.77
CA PHE A 81 7.25 16.72 8.09
C PHE A 81 6.20 15.89 8.81
N SER A 82 6.54 14.70 9.31
CA SER A 82 5.62 13.84 10.05
C SER A 82 5.18 14.50 11.37
N PHE A 83 6.12 15.14 12.07
CA PHE A 83 5.84 15.87 13.31
C PHE A 83 4.98 17.13 13.06
N ALA A 84 5.29 17.90 12.02
CA ALA A 84 4.47 19.04 11.62
C ALA A 84 3.04 18.61 11.25
N GLY A 85 2.89 17.55 10.45
CA GLY A 85 1.57 17.01 10.08
C GLY A 85 0.76 16.53 11.29
N MET A 86 1.43 15.92 12.27
CA MET A 86 0.82 15.53 13.53
C MET A 86 0.31 16.75 14.33
N LEU A 87 1.11 17.82 14.45
CA LEU A 87 0.68 19.02 15.15
C LEU A 87 -0.48 19.74 14.44
N MET A 88 -0.49 19.75 13.10
CA MET A 88 -1.55 20.39 12.32
C MET A 88 -2.89 19.66 12.42
N ASN A 89 -2.90 18.33 12.42
CA ASN A 89 -4.13 17.55 12.52
C ASN A 89 -4.60 17.31 13.96
N ASP A 90 -3.68 16.97 14.87
CA ASP A 90 -4.02 16.43 16.19
C ASP A 90 -3.44 17.24 17.36
N GLY A 91 -2.83 18.42 17.10
CA GLY A 91 -2.15 19.22 18.13
C GLY A 91 -3.02 19.57 19.34
N SER A 92 -4.32 19.84 19.11
CA SER A 92 -5.27 20.16 20.18
C SER A 92 -5.58 18.96 21.09
N GLN A 93 -5.57 17.74 20.54
CA GLN A 93 -5.77 16.50 21.29
C GLN A 93 -4.51 16.10 22.06
N ILE A 94 -3.34 16.24 21.42
CA ILE A 94 -2.03 15.96 22.03
C ILE A 94 -1.79 16.85 23.25
N SER A 95 -2.16 18.13 23.19
CA SER A 95 -2.01 19.06 24.32
C SER A 95 -2.90 18.68 25.52
N LYS A 96 -4.06 18.08 25.29
CA LYS A 96 -5.01 17.70 26.34
C LYS A 96 -4.74 16.34 26.97
N LEU A 97 -4.38 15.35 26.15
CA LEU A 97 -4.27 13.95 26.57
C LEU A 97 -2.81 13.49 26.74
N GLY A 98 -1.86 14.24 26.19
CA GLY A 98 -0.44 13.87 26.11
C GLY A 98 -0.11 13.04 24.86
N PHE A 99 1.14 13.13 24.38
CA PHE A 99 1.59 12.49 23.15
C PHE A 99 1.49 10.95 23.17
N PHE A 100 1.76 10.33 24.32
CA PHE A 100 1.79 8.87 24.47
C PHE A 100 0.44 8.27 24.90
N HIS A 101 -0.64 9.05 24.84
CA HIS A 101 -1.95 8.57 25.23
C HIS A 101 -2.42 7.44 24.30
N GLY A 102 -2.82 6.29 24.86
CA GLY A 102 -3.34 5.15 24.11
C GLY A 102 -2.28 4.28 23.41
N TYR A 103 -0.98 4.48 23.68
CA TYR A 103 0.06 3.60 23.15
C TYR A 103 -0.06 2.20 23.79
N ASN A 104 -0.15 1.17 22.95
CA ASN A 104 -0.31 -0.23 23.37
C ASN A 104 0.77 -1.09 22.71
N SER A 105 0.93 -2.37 23.09
CA SER A 105 1.93 -3.26 22.47
C SER A 105 1.81 -3.33 20.94
N THR A 106 0.60 -3.15 20.40
CA THR A 106 0.33 -3.10 18.96
C THR A 106 0.88 -1.84 18.29
N THR A 107 0.96 -0.68 18.97
CA THR A 107 1.49 0.55 18.38
C THR A 107 3.00 0.45 18.12
N TRP A 108 3.71 -0.33 18.93
CA TRP A 108 5.14 -0.61 18.72
C TRP A 108 5.41 -1.45 17.47
N LEU A 109 4.43 -2.20 16.95
CA LEU A 109 4.56 -2.89 15.66
C LEU A 109 4.71 -1.91 14.49
N ALA A 110 4.34 -0.63 14.65
CA ALA A 110 4.58 0.40 13.65
C ALA A 110 6.09 0.59 13.35
N ALA A 111 6.98 0.23 14.29
CA ALA A 111 8.42 0.19 14.04
C ALA A 111 8.83 -0.82 12.95
N GLY A 112 7.93 -1.74 12.56
CA GLY A 112 8.12 -2.67 11.44
C GLY A 112 8.39 -1.98 10.10
N GLY A 113 8.07 -0.69 9.94
CA GLY A 113 8.47 0.10 8.77
C GLY A 113 9.99 0.14 8.54
N LEU A 114 10.79 0.02 9.61
CA LEU A 114 12.26 -0.08 9.52
C LEU A 114 12.69 -1.37 8.83
N ILE A 115 11.97 -2.48 9.05
CA ILE A 115 12.25 -3.77 8.40
C ILE A 115 11.98 -3.64 6.89
N VAL A 116 10.89 -2.97 6.50
CA VAL A 116 10.58 -2.72 5.09
C VAL A 116 11.66 -1.85 4.42
N ALA A 117 12.16 -0.84 5.11
CA ALA A 117 13.27 -0.02 4.61
C ALA A 117 14.57 -0.83 4.45
N LEU A 118 14.84 -1.77 5.37
CA LEU A 118 16.00 -2.66 5.28
C LEU A 118 15.88 -3.67 4.13
N VAL A 119 14.68 -4.23 3.91
CA VAL A 119 14.42 -5.11 2.75
C VAL A 119 14.67 -4.37 1.44
N MET A 120 14.30 -3.09 1.35
CA MET A 120 14.53 -2.25 0.17
C MET A 120 16.01 -1.95 -0.13
N LYS A 121 16.91 -2.17 0.83
CA LYS A 121 18.35 -2.11 0.57
C LYS A 121 18.81 -3.20 -0.39
N TYR A 122 18.15 -4.36 -0.36
CA TYR A 122 18.53 -5.55 -1.11
C TYR A 122 17.52 -5.94 -2.20
N ALA A 123 16.29 -5.43 -2.14
CA ALA A 123 15.27 -5.65 -3.15
C ALA A 123 15.11 -4.44 -4.09
N ASP A 124 14.73 -4.69 -5.34
CA ASP A 124 14.28 -3.65 -6.26
C ASP A 124 12.81 -3.30 -5.97
N ASN A 125 12.38 -2.07 -6.30
CA ASN A 125 11.01 -1.62 -6.07
C ASN A 125 9.98 -2.48 -6.84
N ILE A 126 10.38 -3.13 -7.94
CA ILE A 126 9.54 -4.09 -8.67
C ILE A 126 9.32 -5.36 -7.83
N LEU A 127 10.37 -5.95 -7.27
CA LEU A 127 10.28 -7.14 -6.43
C LEU A 127 9.46 -6.86 -5.16
N LYS A 128 9.56 -5.65 -4.60
CA LYS A 128 8.68 -5.20 -3.51
C LYS A 128 7.20 -5.25 -3.90
N SER A 129 6.84 -4.80 -5.10
CA SER A 129 5.45 -4.85 -5.58
C SER A 129 4.94 -6.29 -5.73
N PHE A 130 5.77 -7.20 -6.22
CA PHE A 130 5.43 -8.63 -6.27
C PHE A 130 5.28 -9.25 -4.87
N ALA A 131 6.19 -8.94 -3.95
CA ALA A 131 6.11 -9.42 -2.57
C ALA A 131 4.86 -8.89 -1.84
N ALA A 132 4.49 -7.62 -2.08
CA ALA A 132 3.26 -7.05 -1.55
C ALA A 132 2.02 -7.76 -2.11
N ALA A 133 1.96 -8.02 -3.42
CA ALA A 133 0.86 -8.78 -4.02
C ALA A 133 0.73 -10.20 -3.44
N LEU A 134 1.86 -10.89 -3.27
CA LEU A 134 1.89 -12.22 -2.66
C LEU A 134 1.45 -12.17 -1.17
N SER A 135 1.86 -11.13 -0.44
CA SER A 135 1.47 -10.92 0.95
C SER A 135 -0.05 -10.74 1.09
N ILE A 136 -0.72 -10.07 0.14
CA ILE A 136 -2.19 -9.94 0.17
C ILE A 136 -2.86 -11.31 0.04
N ILE A 137 -2.37 -12.16 -0.87
CA ILE A 137 -2.91 -13.51 -1.08
C ILE A 137 -2.71 -14.37 0.18
N ILE A 138 -1.50 -14.37 0.75
CA ILE A 138 -1.21 -15.12 1.98
C ILE A 138 -2.09 -14.62 3.13
N SER A 139 -2.20 -13.30 3.31
CA SER A 139 -3.07 -12.72 4.34
C SER A 139 -4.53 -13.15 4.18
N MET A 140 -5.03 -13.24 2.95
CA MET A 140 -6.38 -13.73 2.68
C MET A 140 -6.54 -15.23 2.95
N ILE A 141 -5.54 -16.05 2.64
CA ILE A 141 -5.55 -17.49 2.96
C ILE A 141 -5.56 -17.69 4.48
N VAL A 142 -4.66 -17.02 5.19
CA VAL A 142 -4.62 -17.02 6.66
C VAL A 142 -5.97 -16.55 7.21
N SER A 143 -6.55 -15.52 6.59
CA SER A 143 -7.83 -15.00 7.04
C SER A 143 -8.99 -15.97 6.83
N ALA A 144 -8.97 -16.72 5.73
CA ALA A 144 -9.95 -17.76 5.45
C ALA A 144 -9.88 -18.93 6.45
N ILE A 145 -8.68 -19.29 6.92
CA ILE A 145 -8.47 -20.38 7.86
C ILE A 145 -8.81 -19.97 9.30
N LEU A 146 -8.40 -18.76 9.72
CA LEU A 146 -8.54 -18.32 11.11
C LEU A 146 -9.92 -17.72 11.43
N TRP A 147 -10.58 -17.09 10.46
CA TRP A 147 -11.85 -16.37 10.65
C TRP A 147 -12.98 -16.87 9.75
N ASP A 148 -12.85 -18.08 9.17
CA ASP A 148 -13.85 -18.70 8.28
C ASP A 148 -14.31 -17.81 7.11
N PHE A 149 -13.44 -16.89 6.67
CA PHE A 149 -13.75 -16.00 5.55
C PHE A 149 -13.82 -16.79 4.25
N ARG A 150 -14.91 -16.65 3.49
CA ARG A 150 -15.08 -17.34 2.20
C ARG A 150 -14.44 -16.53 1.06
N PRO A 151 -13.34 -17.00 0.45
CA PRO A 151 -12.78 -16.32 -0.71
C PRO A 151 -13.76 -16.35 -1.89
N SER A 152 -13.85 -15.24 -2.62
CA SER A 152 -14.68 -15.17 -3.83
C SER A 152 -14.00 -15.83 -5.03
N LEU A 153 -14.80 -16.13 -6.06
CA LEU A 153 -14.28 -16.61 -7.34
C LEU A 153 -13.31 -15.60 -7.98
N LEU A 154 -13.57 -14.29 -7.85
CA LEU A 154 -12.67 -13.25 -8.34
C LEU A 154 -11.31 -13.28 -7.61
N PHE A 155 -11.31 -13.54 -6.30
CA PHE A 155 -10.07 -13.71 -5.55
C PHE A 155 -9.25 -14.89 -6.09
N LEU A 156 -9.88 -16.02 -6.42
CA LEU A 156 -9.19 -17.19 -6.96
C LEU A 156 -8.61 -16.93 -8.37
N ILE A 157 -9.38 -16.29 -9.25
CA ILE A 157 -8.90 -15.88 -10.58
C ILE A 157 -7.76 -14.87 -10.47
N GLY A 158 -7.89 -13.87 -9.59
CA GLY A 158 -6.86 -12.88 -9.36
C GLY A 158 -5.57 -13.50 -8.80
N THR A 159 -5.70 -14.45 -7.86
CA THR A 159 -4.56 -15.21 -7.31
C THR A 159 -3.83 -15.98 -8.41
N PHE A 160 -4.56 -16.64 -9.30
CA PHE A 160 -3.96 -17.32 -10.45
C PHE A 160 -3.15 -16.36 -11.34
N PHE A 161 -3.69 -15.18 -11.65
CA PHE A 161 -2.96 -14.17 -12.44
C PHE A 161 -1.71 -13.64 -11.73
N VAL A 162 -1.77 -13.41 -10.41
CA VAL A 162 -0.59 -12.98 -9.64
C VAL A 162 0.50 -14.04 -9.67
N LEU A 163 0.17 -15.31 -9.42
CA LEU A 163 1.13 -16.41 -9.45
C LEU A 163 1.72 -16.62 -10.85
N PHE A 164 0.87 -16.56 -11.89
CA PHE A 164 1.31 -16.66 -13.26
C PHE A 164 2.25 -15.51 -13.66
N SER A 165 1.97 -14.29 -13.21
CA SER A 165 2.85 -13.14 -13.43
C SER A 165 4.22 -13.30 -12.75
N ILE A 166 4.25 -13.77 -11.50
CA ILE A 166 5.50 -14.05 -10.78
C ILE A 166 6.35 -15.06 -11.56
N TYR A 167 5.72 -16.15 -12.02
CA TYR A 167 6.39 -17.15 -12.84
C TYR A 167 6.96 -16.54 -14.13
N LEU A 168 6.15 -15.78 -14.88
CA LEU A 168 6.56 -15.17 -16.14
C LEU A 168 7.72 -14.18 -15.97
N TYR A 169 7.74 -13.43 -14.87
CA TYR A 169 8.80 -12.48 -14.56
C TYR A 169 10.13 -13.16 -14.18
N GLY A 170 10.05 -14.35 -13.55
CA GLY A 170 11.20 -15.13 -13.11
C GLY A 170 11.95 -15.86 -14.24
N ILE A 171 11.38 -15.95 -15.44
CA ILE A 171 12.06 -16.59 -16.58
C ILE A 171 13.24 -15.71 -17.03
N PRO A 172 14.48 -16.24 -17.05
CA PRO A 172 15.64 -15.49 -17.51
C PRO A 172 15.49 -15.17 -19.01
N GLU A 173 15.72 -13.91 -19.40
CA GLU A 173 15.74 -13.55 -20.82
C GLU A 173 16.97 -14.18 -21.47
N LYS A 174 16.74 -15.06 -22.45
CA LYS A 174 17.82 -15.54 -23.33
C LYS A 174 18.35 -14.32 -24.08
N LYS A 175 19.62 -13.97 -23.81
CA LYS A 175 20.37 -12.94 -24.53
C LYS A 175 20.51 -13.29 -26.00
#